data_AF-A0A8C1TS57-F1
#
_entry.id   AF-A0A8C1TS57-F1
#
_cell.length_a   1.000
_cell.length_b   1.000
_cell.length_c   1.000
_cell.angle_alpha   90.00
_cell.angle_beta   90.00
_cell.angle_gamma   90.00
#
_symmetry.space_group_name_H-M   'P 1'
#
loop_
_entity.id
_entity.type
_entity.pdbx_description
1 polymer ?
#
loop_
_entity_poly.entity_id
_entity_poly.type
_entity_poly.pdbx_seq_one_letter_code
_entity_poly.pdbx_strand_id
1 'polypeptide(L)'
;LCQEASDLSSLKPLLDERGVALYAVVKENIGSEIQDFRAYFNGEIFLDEKRAFYGPLQRWMGVSGVLRAGVWMSGWRAYQSGYWGNVRGEGFLLGAVYVIGPGPQGILLEHREMEFGDKVNKSDVIQAVEQIKTDIKKA
;
A
#
# COMPACT_ATOMS: atom_id res chain seq x y z
N LEU A 1 -1.73 0.56 -7.66
CA LEU A 1 -2.08 -0.60 -6.82
C LEU A 1 -1.39 -1.89 -7.29
N CYS A 2 -1.85 -2.67 -8.28
CA CYS A 2 -1.23 -3.99 -8.57
C CYS A 2 0.26 -3.94 -8.94
N GLN A 3 0.68 -2.95 -9.74
CA GLN A 3 2.11 -2.79 -10.10
C GLN A 3 2.97 -2.45 -8.87
N GLU A 4 2.46 -1.60 -7.99
CA GLU A 4 3.15 -1.21 -6.75
C GLU A 4 3.21 -2.36 -5.74
N ALA A 5 2.13 -3.13 -5.63
CA ALA A 5 2.10 -4.36 -4.84
C ALA A 5 3.14 -5.37 -5.33
N SER A 6 3.27 -5.52 -6.65
CA SER A 6 4.30 -6.37 -7.27
C SER A 6 5.71 -5.83 -7.03
N ASP A 7 5.89 -4.50 -7.12
CA ASP A 7 7.17 -3.84 -6.85
C ASP A 7 7.62 -4.06 -5.40
N LEU A 8 6.73 -3.85 -4.42
CA LEU A 8 7.03 -4.10 -3.00
C LEU A 8 7.22 -5.59 -2.72
N SER A 9 6.43 -6.46 -3.36
CA SER A 9 6.57 -7.91 -3.23
C SER A 9 7.89 -8.44 -3.78
N SER A 10 8.49 -7.75 -4.75
CA SER A 10 9.83 -8.11 -5.23
C SER A 10 10.91 -7.96 -4.15
N LEU A 11 10.67 -7.15 -3.12
CA LEU A 11 11.58 -6.97 -1.98
C LEU A 11 11.47 -8.10 -0.95
N LYS A 12 10.45 -8.97 -1.04
CA LYS A 12 10.17 -9.99 -0.02
C LYS A 12 11.38 -10.88 0.34
N PRO A 13 12.21 -11.37 -0.59
CA PRO A 13 13.39 -12.16 -0.23
C PRO A 13 14.37 -11.40 0.68
N LEU A 14 14.58 -10.10 0.40
CA LEU A 14 15.44 -9.23 1.22
C LEU A 14 14.81 -8.97 2.59
N LEU A 15 13.50 -8.77 2.64
CA LEU A 15 12.77 -8.58 3.91
C LEU A 15 12.86 -9.83 4.78
N ASP A 16 12.66 -11.01 4.19
CA ASP A 16 12.72 -12.30 4.87
C ASP A 16 14.13 -12.56 5.44
N GLU A 17 15.19 -12.26 4.68
CA GLU A 17 16.59 -12.35 5.16
C GLU A 17 16.85 -11.46 6.38
N ARG A 18 16.20 -10.30 6.44
CA ARG A 18 16.31 -9.35 7.57
C ARG A 18 15.28 -9.60 8.68
N GLY A 19 14.45 -10.64 8.56
CA GLY A 19 13.40 -10.94 9.52
C GLY A 19 12.29 -9.88 9.58
N VAL A 20 12.08 -9.14 8.49
CA VAL A 20 11.05 -8.10 8.38
C VAL A 20 9.83 -8.67 7.68
N ALA A 21 8.67 -8.59 8.32
CA ALA A 21 7.42 -9.04 7.72
C ALA A 21 6.85 -8.02 6.73
N LEU A 22 6.26 -8.51 5.63
CA LEU A 22 5.57 -7.69 4.63
C LEU A 22 4.06 -7.89 4.75
N TYR A 23 3.34 -6.80 5.03
CA TYR A 23 1.89 -6.80 5.21
C TYR A 23 1.21 -5.78 4.31
N ALA A 24 0.03 -6.14 3.81
CA ALA A 24 -0.91 -5.21 3.18
C ALA A 24 -2.16 -5.11 4.03
N VAL A 25 -2.63 -3.88 4.26
CA VAL A 25 -3.90 -3.62 4.96
C VAL A 25 -4.87 -3.05 3.94
N VAL A 26 -5.99 -3.74 3.74
CA VAL A 26 -7.05 -3.35 2.82
C VAL A 26 -8.30 -2.95 3.60
N LYS A 27 -9.07 -2.00 3.08
CA LYS A 27 -10.27 -1.46 3.73
C LYS A 27 -11.57 -2.17 3.38
N GLU A 28 -11.58 -2.88 2.25
CA GLU A 28 -12.77 -3.46 1.66
C GLU A 28 -12.42 -4.85 1.11
N ASN A 29 -13.41 -5.75 1.18
CA ASN A 29 -13.35 -7.06 0.55
C ASN A 29 -14.62 -7.21 -0.31
N ILE A 30 -14.63 -6.56 -1.48
CA ILE A 30 -15.78 -6.58 -2.38
C ILE A 30 -15.48 -7.56 -3.52
N GLY A 31 -16.33 -8.56 -3.70
CA GLY A 31 -16.20 -9.54 -4.79
C GLY A 31 -14.88 -10.30 -4.73
N SER A 32 -14.09 -10.23 -5.80
CA SER A 32 -12.79 -10.93 -5.95
C SER A 32 -11.57 -10.04 -5.66
N GLU A 33 -11.74 -8.78 -5.23
CA GLU A 33 -10.65 -7.80 -5.15
C GLU A 33 -9.43 -8.29 -4.35
N ILE A 34 -9.64 -8.94 -3.20
CA ILE A 34 -8.54 -9.49 -2.39
C ILE A 34 -7.86 -10.65 -3.11
N GLN A 35 -8.62 -11.51 -3.80
CA GLN A 35 -8.08 -12.65 -4.54
C GLN A 35 -7.27 -12.18 -5.75
N ASP A 36 -7.75 -11.16 -6.46
CA ASP A 36 -7.04 -10.54 -7.58
C ASP A 36 -5.77 -9.82 -7.09
N PHE A 37 -5.84 -9.12 -5.96
CA PHE A 37 -4.69 -8.47 -5.34
C PHE A 37 -3.63 -9.46 -4.85
N ARG A 38 -4.07 -10.62 -4.33
CA ARG A 38 -3.19 -11.70 -3.84
C ARG A 38 -2.22 -12.18 -4.93
N ALA A 39 -2.63 -12.19 -6.20
CA ALA A 39 -1.77 -12.60 -7.31
C ALA A 39 -0.55 -11.68 -7.50
N TYR A 40 -0.60 -10.45 -6.99
CA TYR A 40 0.47 -9.45 -7.09
C TYR A 40 1.18 -9.18 -5.76
N PHE A 41 0.66 -9.69 -4.65
CA PHE A 41 1.18 -9.42 -3.31
C PHE A 41 1.62 -10.68 -2.57
N ASN A 42 2.92 -10.81 -2.35
CA ASN A 42 3.52 -12.00 -1.74
C ASN A 42 3.56 -11.98 -0.19
N GLY A 43 3.13 -10.87 0.43
CA GLY A 43 3.01 -10.73 1.89
C GLY A 43 1.66 -11.21 2.44
N GLU A 44 1.40 -11.03 3.73
CA GLU A 44 0.07 -11.28 4.30
C GLU A 44 -0.85 -10.08 4.07
N ILE A 45 -2.15 -10.34 3.87
CA ILE A 45 -3.16 -9.32 3.61
C ILE A 45 -4.15 -9.34 4.76
N PHE A 46 -4.38 -8.19 5.38
CA PHE A 46 -5.33 -7.99 6.45
C PHE A 46 -6.46 -7.06 6.01
N LEU A 47 -7.69 -7.39 6.39
CA LEU A 47 -8.85 -6.53 6.20
C LEU A 47 -9.07 -5.68 7.45
N ASP A 48 -8.98 -4.37 7.31
CA ASP A 48 -9.31 -3.40 8.35
C ASP A 48 -10.74 -2.87 8.14
N GLU A 49 -11.73 -3.68 8.54
CA GLU A 49 -13.16 -3.35 8.40
C GLU A 49 -13.55 -2.05 9.10
N LYS A 50 -12.85 -1.73 10.20
CA LYS A 50 -13.11 -0.52 11.01
C LYS A 50 -12.35 0.70 10.50
N ARG A 51 -11.46 0.52 9.50
CA ARG A 51 -10.57 1.55 8.95
C ARG A 51 -9.75 2.27 10.02
N ALA A 52 -9.41 1.57 11.10
CA ALA A 52 -8.63 2.12 12.20
C ALA A 52 -7.22 2.50 11.77
N PHE A 53 -6.62 1.74 10.85
CA PHE A 53 -5.29 1.97 10.30
C PHE A 53 -5.22 3.20 9.40
N TYR A 54 -6.35 3.60 8.82
CA TYR A 54 -6.47 4.83 8.03
C TYR A 54 -6.60 6.09 8.89
N GLY A 55 -6.76 5.92 10.21
CA GLY A 55 -6.86 7.00 11.18
C GLY A 55 -8.18 7.77 11.11
N PRO A 56 -8.40 8.70 12.06
CA PRO A 56 -9.61 9.53 12.10
C PRO A 56 -9.68 10.53 10.93
N LEU A 57 -8.52 10.89 10.36
CA LEU A 57 -8.39 11.78 9.21
C LEU A 57 -8.08 10.95 7.96
N GLN A 58 -9.14 10.41 7.36
CA GLN A 58 -9.05 9.72 6.09
C GLN A 58 -8.56 10.68 4.99
N ARG A 59 -7.57 10.24 4.21
CA ARG A 59 -6.98 11.03 3.12
C ARG A 59 -7.67 10.67 1.82
N TRP A 60 -8.51 11.58 1.35
CA TRP A 60 -9.23 11.44 0.10
C TRP A 60 -8.53 12.19 -1.02
N MET A 61 -8.51 11.59 -2.19
CA MET A 61 -8.09 12.29 -3.40
C MET A 61 -8.99 13.50 -3.63
N GLY A 62 -8.40 14.69 -3.70
CA GLY A 62 -9.11 15.93 -4.01
C GLY A 62 -9.64 15.98 -5.45
N VAL A 63 -10.58 16.88 -5.72
CA VAL A 63 -11.23 17.06 -7.04
C VAL A 63 -10.23 17.27 -8.19
N SER A 64 -9.07 17.88 -7.90
CA SER A 64 -7.97 18.07 -8.86
C SER A 64 -7.32 16.76 -9.33
N GLY A 65 -7.28 15.73 -8.49
CA GLY A 65 -6.75 14.40 -8.83
C GLY A 65 -7.64 13.66 -9.84
N VAL A 66 -8.96 13.86 -9.75
CA VAL A 66 -9.96 13.31 -10.68
C VAL A 66 -9.90 14.03 -12.04
N LEU A 67 -9.56 15.31 -12.09
CA LEU A 67 -9.49 16.11 -13.32
C LEU A 67 -8.25 15.83 -14.20
N ARG A 68 -7.29 15.03 -13.72
CA ARG A 68 -6.10 14.66 -14.51
C ARG A 68 -6.44 13.60 -15.57
N ALA A 69 -6.12 13.90 -16.83
CA ALA A 69 -6.39 13.04 -17.99
C ALA A 69 -5.86 11.59 -17.87
N GLY A 70 -4.82 11.35 -17.07
CA GLY A 70 -4.29 10.01 -16.79
C GLY A 70 -5.26 9.09 -16.05
N VAL A 71 -6.09 9.64 -15.16
CA VAL A 71 -7.14 8.89 -14.43
C VAL A 71 -8.28 8.53 -15.38
N TRP A 72 -8.67 9.46 -16.26
CA TRP A 72 -9.67 9.22 -17.31
C TRP A 72 -9.18 8.20 -18.35
N MET A 73 -7.92 8.28 -18.79
CA MET A 73 -7.33 7.30 -19.73
C MET A 73 -7.20 5.90 -19.10
N SER A 74 -6.85 5.82 -17.82
CA SER A 74 -6.76 4.54 -17.09
C SER A 74 -8.15 3.95 -16.85
N GLY A 75 -9.14 4.79 -16.49
CA GLY A 75 -10.55 4.40 -16.37
C GLY A 75 -11.17 3.97 -17.69
N TRP A 76 -10.88 4.67 -18.79
CA TRP A 76 -11.30 4.32 -20.15
C TRP A 76 -10.70 2.98 -20.61
N ARG A 77 -9.42 2.75 -20.30
CA ARG A 77 -8.75 1.47 -20.61
C ARG A 77 -9.34 0.31 -19.79
N ALA A 78 -9.65 0.54 -18.51
CA ALA A 78 -10.34 -0.44 -17.67
C ALA A 78 -11.76 -0.76 -18.20
N TYR A 79 -12.50 0.26 -18.61
CA TYR A 79 -13.82 0.14 -19.24
C TYR A 79 -13.76 -0.68 -20.55
N GLN A 80 -12.79 -0.42 -21.43
CA GLN A 80 -12.60 -1.21 -22.66
C GLN A 80 -12.17 -2.66 -22.40
N SER A 81 -11.54 -2.93 -21.26
CA SER A 81 -11.07 -4.27 -20.87
C SER A 81 -12.13 -5.06 -20.08
N GLY A 82 -13.33 -4.52 -19.90
CA GLY A 82 -14.42 -5.15 -19.12
C GLY A 82 -14.20 -5.16 -17.61
N TYR A 83 -13.13 -4.52 -17.12
CA TYR A 83 -12.87 -4.35 -15.70
C TYR A 83 -13.63 -3.14 -15.20
N TRP A 84 -14.74 -3.38 -14.52
CA TRP A 84 -15.33 -2.37 -13.64
C TRP A 84 -14.42 -2.22 -12.43
N GLY A 85 -13.48 -1.27 -12.51
CA GLY A 85 -12.85 -0.75 -11.29
C GLY A 85 -13.96 -0.30 -10.34
N ASN A 86 -13.78 -0.57 -9.05
CA ASN A 86 -14.81 -0.36 -8.05
C ASN A 86 -15.19 1.13 -7.92
N VAL A 87 -16.28 1.52 -8.57
CA VAL A 87 -16.93 2.84 -8.47
C VAL A 87 -17.97 2.89 -7.33
N ARG A 88 -18.20 1.77 -6.65
CA ARG A 88 -19.16 1.63 -5.54
C ARG A 88 -18.50 1.70 -4.16
N GLY A 89 -17.22 1.36 -4.06
CA GLY A 89 -16.36 1.54 -2.90
C GLY A 89 -15.67 2.91 -2.91
N GLU A 90 -14.96 3.22 -1.84
CA GLU A 90 -14.19 4.46 -1.70
C GLU A 90 -12.90 4.40 -2.53
N GLY A 91 -13.06 4.39 -3.85
CA GLY A 91 -11.99 4.34 -4.85
C GLY A 91 -11.09 5.59 -4.87
N PHE A 92 -11.25 6.51 -3.92
CA PHE A 92 -10.49 7.74 -3.76
C PHE A 92 -9.73 7.82 -2.43
N LEU A 93 -9.85 6.82 -1.55
CA LEU A 93 -9.07 6.80 -0.31
C LEU A 93 -7.61 6.43 -0.61
N LEU A 94 -6.70 7.33 -0.26
CA LEU A 94 -5.27 7.22 -0.51
C LEU A 94 -4.58 6.27 0.48
N GLY A 95 -3.58 5.54 -0.01
CA GLY A 95 -2.78 4.62 0.78
C GLY A 95 -1.59 5.27 1.47
N ALA A 96 -0.79 4.43 2.10
CA ALA A 96 0.54 4.75 2.60
C ALA A 96 1.38 3.48 2.72
N VAL A 97 2.70 3.66 2.68
CA VAL A 97 3.67 2.61 2.98
C VAL A 97 4.43 3.02 4.23
N TYR A 98 4.59 2.06 5.13
CA TYR A 98 5.30 2.24 6.39
C TYR A 98 6.41 1.20 6.52
N VAL A 99 7.56 1.63 7.03
CA VAL A 99 8.59 0.72 7.58
C VAL A 99 8.65 0.98 9.08
N ILE A 100 8.37 -0.05 9.88
CA ILE A 100 8.23 0.06 11.33
C ILE A 100 9.30 -0.82 11.99
N GLY A 101 10.16 -0.22 12.79
CA GLY A 101 11.15 -0.92 13.60
C GLY A 101 10.56 -1.51 14.89
N PRO A 102 11.26 -2.47 15.52
CA PRO A 102 10.78 -3.14 16.72
C PRO A 102 10.69 -2.22 17.94
N GLY A 103 9.70 -2.47 18.80
CA GLY A 103 9.55 -1.83 20.11
C GLY A 103 9.57 -0.30 20.04
N PRO A 104 10.49 0.38 20.74
CA PRO A 104 10.53 1.84 20.80
C PRO A 104 11.12 2.49 19.53
N GLN A 105 11.63 1.72 18.57
CA GLN A 105 12.22 2.29 17.35
C GLN A 105 11.20 3.02 16.48
N GLY A 106 9.94 2.58 16.50
CA GLY A 106 8.84 3.28 15.83
C GLY A 106 8.96 3.27 14.30
N ILE A 107 8.44 4.32 13.67
CA ILE A 107 8.34 4.44 12.22
C ILE A 107 9.67 4.97 11.65
N LEU A 108 10.29 4.18 10.76
CA LEU A 108 11.54 4.53 10.05
C LEU A 108 11.28 5.12 8.66
N LEU A 109 10.15 4.78 8.05
CA LEU A 109 9.67 5.36 6.81
C LEU A 109 8.16 5.52 6.89
N GLU A 110 7.68 6.69 6.51
CA GLU A 110 6.27 6.97 6.25
C GLU A 110 6.17 7.63 4.88
N HIS A 111 5.66 6.89 3.91
CA HIS A 111 5.29 7.42 2.60
C HIS A 111 3.78 7.48 2.49
N ARG A 112 3.24 8.69 2.55
CA ARG A 112 1.80 8.94 2.39
C ARG A 112 1.53 9.29 0.94
N GLU A 113 0.81 8.42 0.22
CA GLU A 113 0.37 8.76 -1.13
C GLU A 113 -0.43 10.06 -1.09
N MET A 114 -0.02 11.05 -1.89
CA MET A 114 -0.78 12.28 -2.10
C MET A 114 -1.78 12.13 -3.24
N GLU A 115 -1.46 11.27 -4.22
CA GLU A 115 -2.27 10.97 -5.40
C GLU A 115 -2.07 9.52 -5.84
N PHE A 116 -2.98 8.97 -6.66
CA PHE A 116 -2.83 7.60 -7.18
C PHE A 116 -1.61 7.50 -8.08
N GLY A 117 -0.72 6.56 -7.75
CA GLY A 117 0.54 6.36 -8.47
C GLY A 117 1.70 7.19 -7.95
N ASP A 118 1.51 7.97 -6.87
CA ASP A 118 2.58 8.50 -6.03
C ASP A 118 3.22 7.37 -5.22
N LYS A 119 4.01 6.55 -5.90
CA LYS A 119 4.61 5.33 -5.33
C LYS A 119 5.78 5.68 -4.42
N VAL A 120 5.93 4.91 -3.36
CA VAL A 120 7.16 4.92 -2.56
C VAL A 120 8.36 4.51 -3.40
N ASN A 121 9.51 5.17 -3.19
CA ASN A 121 10.76 4.76 -3.82
C ASN A 121 11.29 3.47 -3.16
N LYS A 122 11.57 2.44 -3.97
CA LYS A 122 12.10 1.15 -3.48
C LYS A 122 13.42 1.32 -2.73
N SER A 123 14.27 2.25 -3.16
CA SER A 123 15.56 2.51 -2.49
C SER A 123 15.35 3.02 -1.06
N ASP A 124 14.34 3.87 -0.85
CA ASP A 124 14.02 4.42 0.48
C ASP A 124 13.50 3.32 1.41
N VAL A 125 12.69 2.39 0.88
CA VAL A 125 12.22 1.21 1.62
C VAL A 125 13.40 0.34 2.04
N ILE A 126 14.32 0.02 1.12
CA ILE A 126 15.51 -0.79 1.41
C ILE A 126 16.37 -0.11 2.47
N GLN A 127 16.63 1.19 2.31
CA GLN A 127 17.43 1.96 3.26
C GLN A 127 16.78 2.00 4.65
N ALA A 128 15.46 2.15 4.74
CA ALA A 128 14.75 2.11 6.01
C ALA A 128 14.81 0.73 6.67
N VAL A 129 14.71 -0.35 5.88
CA VAL A 129 14.87 -1.73 6.36
C VAL A 129 16.29 -1.97 6.89
N GLU A 130 17.31 -1.44 6.23
CA GLU A 130 18.70 -1.52 6.68
C GLU A 130 18.96 -0.80 8.00
N GLN A 131 18.13 0.19 8.35
CA GLN A 131 18.22 0.93 9.62
C GLN A 131 17.52 0.23 10.80
N ILE A 132 16.81 -0.88 10.55
CA ILE A 132 16.15 -1.64 11.62
C ILE A 132 17.19 -2.21 12.57
N LYS A 133 17.06 -1.87 13.85
CA LYS A 133 17.94 -2.37 14.91
C LYS A 133 17.25 -3.52 15.60
N THR A 134 17.70 -4.75 15.33
CA THR A 134 17.17 -5.97 15.95
C THR A 134 17.62 -6.16 17.40
N ASP A 135 18.71 -5.50 17.82
CA ASP A 135 19.34 -5.65 19.14
C ASP A 135 18.83 -4.67 20.20
N ILE A 136 17.54 -4.30 20.18
CA ILE A 136 16.97 -3.48 21.26
C ILE A 136 16.83 -4.39 22.48
N LYS A 137 17.87 -4.38 23.32
CA LYS A 137 17.85 -5.02 24.64
C LYS A 137 16.53 -4.66 25.32
N LYS A 138 15.76 -5.69 25.69
CA LYS A 138 14.61 -5.57 26.58
C LYS A 138 15.10 -4.82 27.82
N ALA A 139 14.67 -3.56 27.96
CA ALA A 139 14.83 -2.80 29.20
C ALA A 139 13.86 -3.36 30.26
#